data_AF-A0A094GRK7-F1
#
_entry.id   AF-A0A094GRK7-F1
#
_cell.length_a   1.000
_cell.length_b   1.000
_cell.length_c   1.000
_cell.angle_alpha   90.00
_cell.angle_beta   90.00
_cell.angle_gamma   90.00
#
_symmetry.space_group_name_H-M   'P 1'
#
loop_
_entity.id
_entity.type
_entity.pdbx_description
1 polymer ?
#
loop_
_entity_poly.entity_id
_entity_poly.type
_entity_poly.pdbx_seq_one_letter_code
_entity_poly.pdbx_strand_id
1 'polypeptide(L)'
;MAMNFVTFNQDYSRLAIGTSKGFRIYHSDPEFRPAFKSDEDNVSIIEMMFSTSLVALVLSPRRLVIRNTKVSESKYSSSTLDIKAWAEQP
;
A
#
# COMPACT_ATOMS: atom_id res chain seq x y z
N MET A 1 16.74 4.06 7.56
CA MET A 1 15.30 3.73 7.42
C MET A 1 14.92 3.05 8.73
N ALA A 2 13.96 3.60 9.48
CA ALA A 2 13.56 3.04 10.77
C ALA A 2 12.21 2.32 10.63
N MET A 3 12.08 1.16 11.28
CA MET A 3 10.82 0.43 11.41
C MET A 3 10.03 1.02 12.58
N ASN A 4 8.80 1.43 12.35
CA ASN A 4 7.95 2.05 13.35
C ASN A 4 6.94 1.05 13.93
N PHE A 5 6.39 0.18 13.08
CA PHE A 5 5.31 -0.75 13.44
C PHE A 5 5.37 -2.00 12.58
N VAL A 6 4.96 -3.12 13.15
CA VAL A 6 4.86 -4.40 12.46
C VAL A 6 3.68 -5.18 13.02
N THR A 7 2.89 -5.79 12.14
CA THR A 7 1.72 -6.57 12.52
C THR A 7 1.44 -7.66 11.49
N PHE A 8 0.81 -8.75 11.93
CA PHE A 8 0.19 -9.70 11.03
C PHE A 8 -1.24 -9.25 10.71
N ASN A 9 -1.74 -9.64 9.54
CA ASN A 9 -3.18 -9.53 9.28
C ASN A 9 -3.98 -10.60 10.07
N GLN A 10 -5.31 -10.53 10.04
CA GLN A 10 -6.18 -11.33 10.93
C GLN A 10 -6.04 -12.85 10.75
N ASP A 11 -5.62 -13.32 9.57
CA ASP A 11 -5.43 -14.75 9.25
C ASP A 11 -3.94 -15.16 9.24
N TYR A 12 -3.06 -14.28 9.69
CA TYR A 12 -1.60 -14.47 9.73
C TYR A 12 -0.93 -14.76 8.37
N SER A 13 -1.63 -14.59 7.25
CA SER A 13 -1.12 -14.84 5.90
C SER A 13 -0.25 -13.70 5.32
N ARG A 14 -0.27 -12.53 5.96
CA ARG A 14 0.54 -11.36 5.59
C ARG A 14 1.19 -10.70 6.78
N LEU A 15 2.39 -10.17 6.53
CA LEU A 15 3.11 -9.31 7.45
C LEU A 15 3.16 -7.89 6.89
N ALA A 16 2.57 -6.94 7.62
CA ALA A 16 2.61 -5.52 7.29
C ALA A 16 3.65 -4.80 8.15
N ILE A 17 4.46 -3.97 7.51
CA ILE A 17 5.56 -3.23 8.14
C ILE A 17 5.43 -1.75 7.81
N GLY A 18 5.24 -0.93 8.84
CA GLY A 18 5.26 0.53 8.76
C GLY A 18 6.66 1.08 9.06
N THR A 19 7.13 2.04 8.26
CA THR A 19 8.47 2.62 8.38
C THR A 19 8.41 4.14 8.32
N SER A 20 9.55 4.78 8.61
CA SER A 20 9.70 6.23 8.44
C SER A 20 9.72 6.72 6.98
N LYS A 21 9.67 5.81 5.99
CA LYS A 21 9.71 6.11 4.55
C LYS A 21 8.70 5.30 3.73
N GLY A 22 7.57 4.95 4.34
CA GLY A 22 6.46 4.25 3.71
C GLY A 22 6.13 2.95 4.43
N PHE A 23 5.56 1.99 3.70
CA PHE A 23 5.20 0.69 4.25
C PHE A 23 5.43 -0.44 3.26
N ARG A 24 5.49 -1.65 3.80
CA ARG A 24 5.72 -2.88 3.03
C ARG A 24 4.76 -3.95 3.51
N ILE A 25 4.33 -4.79 2.58
CA ILE A 25 3.51 -5.97 2.85
C ILE A 25 4.25 -7.18 2.28
N TYR A 26 4.33 -8.23 3.08
CA TYR A 26 4.93 -9.51 2.71
C TYR A 26 3.90 -10.62 2.86
N HIS A 27 4.00 -11.65 2.02
CA HIS A 27 3.43 -12.96 2.33
C HIS A 27 4.24 -13.58 3.47
N SER A 28 3.58 -14.22 4.43
CA SER A 28 4.23 -14.91 5.56
C SER A 28 4.36 -16.43 5.37
N ASP A 29 3.45 -17.05 4.62
CA ASP A 29 3.33 -18.50 4.45
C ASP A 29 2.73 -18.80 3.05
N PRO A 30 3.25 -19.76 2.25
CA PRO A 30 4.36 -20.71 2.51
C PRO A 30 5.76 -20.20 2.19
N GLU A 31 5.87 -19.10 1.46
CA GLU A 31 7.15 -18.48 1.16
C GLU A 31 7.11 -17.01 1.57
N PHE A 32 8.10 -16.59 2.37
CA PHE A 32 8.23 -15.20 2.73
C PHE A 32 8.69 -14.38 1.53
N ARG A 33 7.77 -13.61 0.93
CA ARG A 33 8.05 -12.82 -0.28
C ARG A 33 7.36 -11.45 -0.25
N PRO A 34 7.95 -10.42 -0.89
CA PRO A 34 7.30 -9.12 -1.00
C PRO A 34 5.98 -9.21 -1.77
N ALA A 35 4.95 -8.52 -1.28
CA ALA A 35 3.65 -8.40 -1.94
C ALA A 35 3.37 -6.97 -2.41
N PHE A 36 3.76 -5.97 -1.62
CA PHE A 36 3.57 -4.56 -1.97
C PHE A 36 4.59 -3.68 -1.27
N LYS A 37 4.94 -2.56 -1.89
CA LYS A 37 5.81 -1.53 -1.35
C LYS A 37 5.24 -0.15 -1.71
N SER A 38 5.05 0.68 -0.69
CA SER A 38 4.87 2.11 -0.86
C SER A 38 6.14 2.79 -0.40
N ASP A 39 6.73 3.58 -1.27
CA ASP A 39 7.68 4.60 -0.87
C ASP A 39 6.90 5.90 -0.62
N GLU A 40 7.36 6.72 0.33
CA GLU A 40 6.68 7.93 0.83
C GLU A 40 5.65 7.66 1.95
N ASP A 41 5.50 8.64 2.87
CA ASP A 41 4.78 8.63 4.16
C ASP A 41 5.56 8.10 5.39
N ASN A 42 5.51 8.82 6.52
CA ASN A 42 5.95 8.29 7.82
C ASN A 42 4.80 7.49 8.45
N VAL A 43 4.86 6.16 8.35
CA VAL A 43 3.77 5.28 8.78
C VAL A 43 3.99 4.86 10.22
N SER A 44 3.16 5.37 11.13
CA SER A 44 3.23 5.04 12.56
C SER A 44 2.49 3.76 12.92
N ILE A 45 1.38 3.47 12.23
CA ILE A 45 0.61 2.23 12.35
C ILE A 45 0.15 1.84 10.95
N ILE A 46 0.16 0.54 10.67
CA ILE A 46 -0.45 -0.07 9.49
C ILE A 46 -1.25 -1.29 9.92
N GLU A 47 -2.45 -1.44 9.39
CA GLU A 47 -3.28 -2.63 9.56
C GLU A 47 -3.92 -3.04 8.23
N MET A 48 -3.94 -4.33 7.95
CA MET A 48 -4.57 -4.88 6.73
C MET A 48 -5.96 -5.42 7.03
N MET A 49 -6.86 -5.30 6.04
CA MET A 49 -8.11 -6.05 6.07
C MET A 49 -7.92 -7.39 5.35
N PHE A 50 -7.64 -8.44 6.12
CA PHE A 50 -7.30 -9.80 5.69
C PHE A 50 -6.28 -9.79 4.55
N SER A 51 -6.62 -10.45 3.46
CA SER A 51 -5.81 -10.62 2.26
C SER A 51 -6.12 -9.59 1.15
N THR A 52 -6.90 -8.56 1.45
CA THR A 52 -7.37 -7.57 0.45
C THR A 52 -6.30 -6.51 0.14
N SER A 53 -6.61 -5.60 -0.79
CA SER A 53 -5.76 -4.43 -1.09
C SER A 53 -6.07 -3.21 -0.21
N LEU A 54 -6.96 -3.32 0.78
CA LEU A 54 -7.26 -2.24 1.71
C LEU A 54 -6.30 -2.25 2.90
N VAL A 55 -5.70 -1.09 3.16
CA VAL A 55 -4.85 -0.84 4.32
C VAL A 55 -5.32 0.39 5.07
N ALA A 56 -5.32 0.29 6.39
CA ALA A 56 -5.51 1.41 7.31
C ALA A 56 -4.14 1.90 7.77
N LEU A 57 -3.86 3.19 7.57
CA LEU A 57 -2.58 3.81 7.88
C LEU A 57 -2.80 4.96 8.87
N VAL A 58 -1.98 5.02 9.92
CA VAL A 58 -1.87 6.20 10.77
C VAL A 58 -0.59 6.94 10.41
N LEU A 59 -0.72 8.11 9.79
CA LEU A 59 0.42 8.90 9.30
C LEU A 59 0.87 9.98 10.30
N SER A 60 -0.03 10.35 11.21
CA SER A 60 0.23 11.19 12.38
C SER A 60 -0.84 10.85 13.44
N PRO A 61 -0.67 11.23 14.72
CA PRO A 61 -1.51 10.76 15.84
C PRO A 61 -3.03 10.91 15.69
N ARG A 62 -3.51 11.73 14.73
CA ARG A 62 -4.94 11.97 14.47
C ARG A 62 -5.31 11.86 12.99
N ARG A 63 -4.42 11.30 12.16
CA ARG A 63 -4.64 11.16 10.71
C ARG A 63 -4.66 9.69 10.34
N LEU A 64 -5.86 9.12 10.32
CA LEU A 64 -6.16 7.81 9.74
C LEU A 64 -6.43 7.96 8.26
N VAL A 65 -5.81 7.12 7.43
CA VAL A 65 -6.00 7.05 5.99
C VAL A 65 -6.32 5.61 5.61
N ILE A 66 -7.42 5.42 4.89
CA ILE A 66 -7.73 4.13 4.26
C ILE A 66 -7.24 4.21 2.81
N ARG A 67 -6.35 3.29 2.42
CA ARG A 67 -5.74 3.27 1.08
C ARG A 67 -6.01 1.92 0.41
N ASN A 68 -6.38 1.98 -0.87
CA ASN A 68 -6.43 0.80 -1.73
C ASN A 68 -5.13 0.70 -2.53
N THR A 69 -4.29 -0.30 -2.25
CA THR A 69 -2.95 -0.46 -2.84
C THR A 69 -2.98 -0.88 -4.32
N LYS A 70 -4.09 -1.43 -4.81
CA LYS A 70 -4.23 -1.82 -6.23
C LYS A 70 -4.62 -0.66 -7.15
N VAL A 71 -5.29 0.37 -6.63
CA VAL A 71 -5.79 1.50 -7.44
C VAL A 71 -4.65 2.48 -7.79
N SER A 72 -3.58 2.51 -7.00
CA SER A 72 -2.41 3.34 -7.27
C SER A 72 -1.51 2.81 -8.39
N GLU A 73 -1.46 1.50 -8.63
CA GLU A 73 -0.64 0.91 -9.72
C GLU A 73 -1.25 1.11 -11.11
N SER A 74 -2.57 1.04 -11.23
CA SER A 74 -3.27 1.08 -12.54
C SER A 74 -3.59 2.48 -13.05
N LYS A 75 -3.60 3.52 -12.20
CA LYS A 75 -3.92 4.89 -12.64
C LYS A 75 -2.72 5.72 -13.12
N TYR A 76 -1.49 5.26 -12.87
CA TYR A 76 -0.28 6.01 -13.26
C TYR A 76 0.73 5.20 -14.10
N SER A 77 0.45 3.92 -14.38
CA SER A 77 1.27 3.13 -15.32
C SER A 77 0.99 3.43 -16.79
N SER A 78 -0.09 4.15 -17.12
CA SER A 78 -0.36 4.65 -18.47
C SER A 78 -1.43 5.75 -18.39
N SER A 79 -1.03 7.02 -18.46
CA SER A 79 -1.98 8.09 -18.85
C SER A 79 -1.33 9.39 -19.35
N THR A 80 -0.01 9.44 -19.61
CA THR A 80 0.54 10.50 -20.48
C THR A 80 0.11 10.30 -21.95
N LEU A 81 -0.49 9.15 -22.29
CA LEU A 81 -0.97 8.84 -23.65
C LEU A 81 -2.51 8.91 -23.82
N ASP A 82 -3.31 8.93 -22.76
CA ASP A 82 -4.78 8.78 -22.89
C ASP A 82 -5.56 10.09 -23.03
N ILE A 83 -4.96 11.24 -22.67
CA ILE A 83 -5.65 12.54 -22.77
C ILE A 83 -5.72 13.03 -24.23
N LYS A 84 -4.75 12.62 -25.07
CA LYS A 84 -4.76 12.97 -26.50
C LYS A 84 -5.69 12.08 -27.33
N ALA A 85 -5.87 10.82 -26.94
CA ALA A 85 -6.68 9.85 -27.68
C ALA A 85 -8.20 10.12 -27.61
N TRP A 86 -8.67 10.84 -26.58
CA TRP A 86 -10.09 11.19 -26.43
C TRP A 86 -10.48 12.48 -27.19
N ALA A 87 -9.51 13.35 -27.51
CA ALA A 87 -9.77 14.65 -28.14
C ALA A 87 -9.73 14.62 -29.68
N GLU A 88 -9.30 13.52 -30.29
CA GLU A 88 -9.08 13.40 -31.75
C GLU A 88 -10.02 12.37 -32.42
N GLN A 89 -11.20 12.10 -31.86
CA GLN A 89 -12.23 11.31 -32.54
C GLN A 89 -13.20 12.25 -33.30
N PRO A 90 -13.44 12.05 -34.62
CA PRO A 90 -14.44 12.82 -35.37
C PRO A 90 -15.88 12.53 -34.95
#